data_AF-A0A7C6F7S3-F1
#
_entry.id   AF-A0A7C6F7S3-F1
#
_cell.length_a   1.000
_cell.length_b   1.000
_cell.length_c   1.000
_cell.angle_alpha   90.00
_cell.angle_beta   90.00
_cell.angle_gamma   90.00
#
_symmetry.space_group_name_H-M   'P 1'
#
loop_
_entity.id
_entity.type
_entity.pdbx_description
1 polymer ?
#
loop_
_entity_poly.entity_id
_entity_poly.type
_entity_poly.pdbx_seq_one_letter_code
_entity_poly.pdbx_strand_id
1 'polypeptide(L)'
;MKMDKEEYKRLLVEFKTLTIAALEATNIDDFIKILIERDGLIKKIVRENIEVDTEEIVYLRDLEERVIERLETERKNIIEYIGEIGEKKRAIRKYTPKFPFPPMPTFFEKKG
;
A
#
# COMPACT_ATOMS: atom_id res chain seq x y z
N MET A 1 19.70 0.28 -30.67
CA MET A 1 18.82 -0.58 -31.50
C MET A 1 17.45 0.07 -31.45
N LYS A 2 16.87 0.53 -32.56
CA LYS A 2 15.53 1.14 -32.53
C LYS A 2 14.51 0.00 -32.44
N MET A 3 13.62 0.06 -31.45
CA MET A 3 12.50 -0.86 -31.31
C MET A 3 11.52 -0.68 -32.47
N ASP A 4 10.81 -1.75 -32.82
CA ASP A 4 9.83 -1.71 -33.91
C ASP A 4 8.54 -0.97 -33.50
N LYS A 5 7.83 -0.36 -34.45
CA LYS A 5 6.58 0.37 -34.21
C LYS A 5 5.50 -0.49 -33.55
N GLU A 6 5.46 -1.77 -33.89
CA GLU A 6 4.54 -2.74 -33.29
C GLU A 6 4.90 -3.07 -31.83
N GLU A 7 6.19 -3.05 -31.50
CA GLU A 7 6.66 -3.30 -30.14
C GLU A 7 6.30 -2.13 -29.21
N TYR A 8 6.32 -0.89 -29.70
CA TYR A 8 5.86 0.28 -28.94
C TYR A 8 4.36 0.24 -28.62
N LYS A 9 3.53 -0.13 -29.61
CA LYS A 9 2.09 -0.28 -29.38
C LYS A 9 1.80 -1.35 -28.34
N ARG A 10 2.55 -2.45 -28.36
CA ARG A 10 2.40 -3.52 -27.36
C ARG A 10 2.70 -3.03 -25.95
N LEU A 11 3.76 -2.24 -25.75
CA LEU A 11 4.09 -1.69 -24.43
C LEU A 11 2.99 -0.78 -23.88
N LEU A 12 2.39 0.07 -24.72
CA LEU A 12 1.30 0.95 -24.30
C LEU A 12 0.03 0.17 -23.97
N VAL A 13 -0.30 -0.85 -24.78
CA VAL A 13 -1.43 -1.74 -24.49
C VAL A 13 -1.20 -2.50 -23.19
N GLU A 14 0.00 -3.05 -22.98
CA GLU A 14 0.35 -3.78 -21.76
C GLU A 14 0.29 -2.86 -20.52
N PHE A 15 0.81 -1.63 -20.63
CA PHE A 15 0.69 -0.62 -19.59
C PHE A 15 -0.77 -0.34 -19.23
N LYS A 16 -1.62 -0.10 -20.24
CA LYS A 16 -3.06 0.14 -20.08
C LYS A 16 -3.76 -1.04 -19.43
N THR A 17 -3.46 -2.26 -19.87
CA THR A 17 -4.02 -3.49 -19.29
C THR A 17 -3.64 -3.61 -17.82
N LEU A 18 -2.38 -3.39 -17.45
CA LEU A 18 -1.95 -3.44 -16.06
C LEU A 18 -2.58 -2.33 -15.22
N THR A 19 -2.74 -1.12 -15.75
CA THR A 19 -3.42 -0.03 -15.03
C THR A 19 -4.89 -0.36 -14.75
N ILE A 20 -5.60 -0.95 -15.72
CA ILE A 20 -6.98 -1.42 -15.50
C ILE A 20 -7.01 -2.56 -14.47
N ALA A 21 -6.14 -3.57 -14.61
CA ALA A 21 -6.06 -4.68 -13.67
C ALA A 21 -5.73 -4.20 -12.24
N ALA A 22 -4.87 -3.19 -12.09
CA ALA A 22 -4.60 -2.57 -10.80
C ALA A 22 -5.86 -1.94 -10.21
N LEU A 23 -6.66 -1.23 -11.00
CA LEU A 23 -7.92 -0.63 -10.52
C LEU A 23 -8.96 -1.69 -10.14
N GLU A 24 -8.98 -2.83 -10.83
CA GLU A 24 -9.92 -3.94 -10.58
C GLU A 24 -9.45 -4.91 -9.47
N ALA A 25 -8.18 -4.85 -9.08
CA ALA A 25 -7.63 -5.72 -8.04
C ALA A 25 -8.42 -5.59 -6.74
N THR A 26 -8.87 -6.70 -6.16
CA THR A 26 -9.70 -6.69 -4.95
C THR A 26 -8.89 -6.54 -3.67
N ASN A 27 -7.68 -7.09 -3.64
CA ASN A 27 -6.79 -7.00 -2.49
C ASN A 27 -5.65 -5.99 -2.76
N ILE A 28 -5.04 -5.50 -1.66
CA ILE A 28 -3.97 -4.51 -1.74
C ILE A 28 -2.65 -5.10 -2.24
N ASP A 29 -2.37 -6.37 -1.95
CA ASP A 29 -1.11 -7.00 -2.34
C ASP A 29 -1.00 -7.16 -3.86
N ASP A 30 -2.06 -7.61 -4.53
CA ASP A 30 -2.15 -7.71 -5.98
C ASP A 30 -2.12 -6.31 -6.60
N PHE A 31 -2.83 -5.35 -6.02
CA PHE A 31 -2.77 -3.95 -6.46
C PHE A 31 -1.32 -3.45 -6.48
N ILE A 32 -0.60 -3.53 -5.36
CA ILE A 32 0.80 -3.09 -5.25
C ILE A 32 1.71 -3.86 -6.18
N LYS A 33 1.53 -5.18 -6.31
CA LYS A 33 2.32 -6.01 -7.22
C LYS A 33 2.18 -5.53 -8.67
N ILE A 34 0.95 -5.28 -9.12
CA ILE A 34 0.68 -4.78 -10.46
C ILE A 34 1.29 -3.37 -10.66
N LEU A 35 1.23 -2.50 -9.64
CA LEU A 35 1.87 -1.18 -9.71
C LEU A 35 3.40 -1.27 -9.89
N ILE A 36 4.05 -2.24 -9.26
CA ILE A 36 5.50 -2.48 -9.42
C ILE A 36 5.79 -3.02 -10.82
N GLU A 37 4.99 -3.96 -11.32
CA GLU A 37 5.15 -4.51 -12.67
C GLU A 37 5.02 -3.43 -13.75
N ARG A 38 4.02 -2.54 -13.63
CA ARG A 38 3.83 -1.45 -14.61
C ARG A 38 4.89 -0.35 -14.52
N ASP A 39 5.49 -0.10 -13.34
CA ASP A 39 6.61 0.85 -13.21
C ASP A 39 7.81 0.42 -14.08
N GLY A 40 8.03 -0.89 -14.19
CA GLY A 40 9.01 -1.46 -15.12
C GLY A 40 8.71 -1.13 -16.59
N LEU A 41 7.44 -1.06 -16.98
CA LEU A 41 7.03 -0.67 -18.33
C LEU A 41 7.16 0.84 -18.55
N ILE A 42 6.74 1.68 -17.60
CA ILE A 42 6.91 3.14 -17.69
C ILE A 42 8.38 3.49 -17.93
N LYS A 43 9.30 2.88 -17.17
CA LYS A 43 10.74 3.10 -17.35
C LYS A 43 11.21 2.78 -18.77
N LYS A 44 10.67 1.72 -19.39
CA LYS A 44 10.97 1.39 -20.78
C LYS A 44 10.36 2.41 -21.74
N ILE A 45 9.08 2.76 -21.56
CA ILE A 45 8.37 3.75 -22.40
C ILE A 45 9.09 5.10 -22.41
N VAL A 46 9.50 5.58 -21.23
CA VAL A 46 10.24 6.84 -21.06
C VAL A 46 11.63 6.76 -21.71
N ARG A 47 12.35 5.65 -21.50
CA ARG A 47 13.69 5.46 -22.08
C ARG A 47 13.68 5.45 -23.61
N GLU A 48 12.68 4.85 -24.21
CA GLU A 48 12.55 4.75 -25.67
C GLU A 48 11.90 6.00 -26.30
N ASN A 49 11.51 7.00 -25.49
CA ASN A 49 10.86 8.25 -25.90
C ASN A 49 9.67 8.01 -26.86
N ILE A 50 8.78 7.10 -26.45
CA ILE A 50 7.63 6.71 -27.27
C ILE A 50 6.67 7.90 -27.39
N GLU A 51 6.38 8.30 -28.63
CA GLU A 51 5.32 9.26 -28.91
C GLU A 51 3.96 8.59 -28.70
N VAL A 52 3.13 9.23 -27.89
CA VAL A 52 1.76 8.80 -27.59
C VAL A 52 0.81 9.86 -28.15
N ASP A 53 -0.27 9.42 -28.77
CA ASP A 53 -1.29 10.31 -29.28
C ASP A 53 -1.95 11.11 -28.14
N THR A 54 -2.42 12.32 -28.45
CA THR A 54 -2.99 13.24 -27.45
C THR A 54 -4.25 12.66 -26.80
N GLU A 55 -5.10 11.98 -27.56
CA GLU A 55 -6.33 11.37 -27.02
C GLU A 55 -5.99 10.20 -26.08
N GLU A 56 -5.01 9.37 -26.46
CA GLU A 56 -4.56 8.26 -25.62
C GLU A 56 -3.86 8.77 -24.34
N ILE A 57 -3.11 9.88 -24.41
CA ILE A 57 -2.51 10.52 -23.22
C ILE A 57 -3.59 10.96 -22.24
N VAL A 58 -4.65 11.61 -22.71
CA VAL A 58 -5.75 12.06 -21.84
C VAL A 58 -6.41 10.86 -21.16
N TYR A 59 -6.71 9.81 -21.93
CA TYR A 59 -7.29 8.59 -21.38
C TYR A 59 -6.39 7.92 -20.33
N LEU A 60 -5.09 7.77 -20.62
CA LEU A 60 -4.14 7.17 -19.69
C LEU A 60 -3.96 8.03 -18.44
N ARG A 61 -3.99 9.35 -18.58
CA ARG A 61 -3.94 10.27 -17.44
C ARG A 61 -5.13 10.09 -16.51
N ASP A 62 -6.34 10.00 -17.04
CA ASP A 62 -7.56 9.79 -16.23
C ASP A 62 -7.49 8.47 -15.46
N LEU A 63 -6.93 7.42 -16.06
CA LEU A 63 -6.69 6.16 -15.37
C LEU A 63 -5.66 6.31 -14.24
N GLU A 64 -4.56 7.03 -14.47
CA GLU A 64 -3.55 7.28 -13.44
C GLU A 64 -4.10 8.10 -12.28
N GLU A 65 -4.94 9.10 -12.53
CA GLU A 65 -5.60 9.88 -11.47
C GLU A 65 -6.42 8.96 -10.56
N ARG A 66 -7.17 8.01 -11.13
CA ARG A 66 -7.93 7.01 -10.34
C ARG A 66 -7.02 6.08 -9.53
N VAL A 67 -5.86 5.71 -10.06
CA VAL A 67 -4.88 4.90 -9.30
C VAL A 67 -4.33 5.69 -8.11
N ILE A 68 -4.07 6.98 -8.30
CA ILE A 68 -3.62 7.88 -7.23
C ILE A 68 -4.72 8.01 -6.15
N GLU A 69 -5.98 8.20 -6.54
CA GLU A 69 -7.10 8.27 -5.60
C GLU A 69 -7.23 7.00 -4.75
N ARG A 70 -7.04 5.83 -5.38
CA ARG A 70 -7.01 4.56 -4.66
C ARG A 70 -5.85 4.48 -3.67
N LEU A 71 -4.63 4.85 -4.09
CA LEU A 71 -3.46 4.89 -3.20
C LEU A 71 -3.67 5.82 -2.00
N GLU A 72 -4.27 6.99 -2.22
CA GLU A 72 -4.63 7.94 -1.17
C GLU A 72 -5.64 7.34 -0.19
N THR A 73 -6.60 6.59 -0.69
CA THR A 73 -7.59 5.87 0.12
C THR A 73 -6.91 4.80 0.98
N GLU A 74 -6.05 3.97 0.39
CA GLU A 74 -5.31 2.95 1.15
C GLU A 74 -4.38 3.57 2.19
N ARG A 75 -3.73 4.70 1.87
CA ARG A 75 -2.90 5.43 2.84
C ARG A 75 -3.73 5.88 4.05
N LYS A 76 -4.95 6.39 3.84
CA LYS A 76 -5.86 6.78 4.92
C LYS A 76 -6.26 5.57 5.77
N ASN A 77 -6.63 4.46 5.14
CA ASN A 77 -6.99 3.21 5.83
C ASN A 77 -5.85 2.72 6.74
N ILE A 78 -4.61 2.77 6.27
CA ILE A 78 -3.42 2.38 7.05
C ILE A 78 -3.24 3.29 8.28
N ILE A 79 -3.40 4.61 8.12
CA ILE A 79 -3.28 5.57 9.22
C ILE A 79 -4.34 5.31 10.29
N GLU A 80 -5.58 5.09 9.88
CA GLU A 80 -6.69 4.77 10.79
C GLU A 80 -6.42 3.47 11.54
N TYR A 81 -6.00 2.42 10.84
CA TYR A 81 -5.65 1.14 11.45
C TYR A 81 -4.53 1.24 12.49
N ILE A 82 -3.49 2.03 12.20
CA ILE A 82 -2.41 2.31 13.16
C ILE A 82 -2.96 3.03 14.41
N GLY A 83 -3.86 4.01 14.20
CA GLY A 83 -4.54 4.72 15.28
C GLY A 83 -5.31 3.77 16.20
N GLU A 84 -6.12 2.88 15.62
CA GLU A 84 -6.86 1.87 16.37
C GLU A 84 -5.96 0.94 17.18
N ILE A 85 -4.86 0.46 16.58
CA ILE A 85 -3.89 -0.38 17.30
C ILE A 85 -3.29 0.39 18.48
N GLY A 86 -2.97 1.67 18.28
CA GLY A 86 -2.46 2.56 19.32
C GLY A 86 -3.45 2.71 20.48
N GLU A 87 -4.74 2.82 20.20
CA GLU A 87 -5.80 2.87 21.20
C GLU A 87 -6.00 1.53 21.91
N LYS A 88 -6.08 0.42 21.18
CA LYS A 88 -6.17 -0.94 21.73
C LYS A 88 -5.00 -1.23 22.68
N LYS A 89 -3.77 -0.84 22.31
CA LYS A 89 -2.57 -0.98 23.15
C LYS A 89 -2.63 -0.12 24.41
N ARG A 90 -3.15 1.11 24.31
CA ARG A 90 -3.38 1.99 25.48
C ARG A 90 -4.45 1.42 26.41
N ALA A 91 -5.52 0.86 25.87
CA ALA A 91 -6.58 0.21 26.63
C ALA A 91 -6.06 -1.03 27.38
N ILE A 92 -5.29 -1.90 26.72
CA ILE A 92 -4.64 -3.07 27.36
C ILE A 92 -3.71 -2.63 28.50
N ARG A 93 -2.90 -1.58 28.30
CA ARG A 93 -2.03 -1.03 29.37
C ARG A 93 -2.82 -0.51 30.56
N LYS A 94 -3.99 0.09 30.36
CA LYS A 94 -4.89 0.50 31.45
C LYS A 94 -5.54 -0.71 32.16
N TYR A 95 -5.76 -1.80 31.42
CA TYR A 95 -6.29 -3.06 31.91
C TYR A 95 -5.25 -3.99 32.53
N THR A 96 -3.97 -3.60 32.57
CA THR A 96 -2.95 -4.34 33.34
C THR A 96 -3.50 -4.51 34.75
N PRO A 97 -3.72 -5.75 35.22
CA PRO A 97 -4.40 -5.95 36.48
C PRO A 97 -3.60 -5.24 37.57
N LYS A 98 -4.22 -4.25 38.21
CA LYS A 98 -3.86 -3.87 39.57
C LYS A 98 -4.26 -5.03 40.46
N PHE A 99 -3.56 -6.16 40.33
CA PHE A 99 -3.60 -7.19 41.34
C PHE A 99 -2.66 -6.69 42.43
N PRO A 100 -3.18 -6.21 43.58
CA PRO A 100 -2.32 -6.10 44.73
C PRO A 100 -1.89 -7.53 45.04
N PHE A 101 -0.60 -7.82 44.91
CA PHE A 101 -0.06 -8.98 45.59
C PHE A 101 -0.45 -8.81 47.07
N PRO A 102 -1.16 -9.77 47.69
CA PRO A 102 -1.40 -9.69 49.11
C PRO A 102 -0.05 -9.56 49.81
N PRO A 103 0.09 -8.68 50.82
CA PRO A 103 1.35 -8.53 51.54
C PRO A 103 1.77 -9.90 52.05
N MET A 104 2.99 -10.34 51.72
CA MET A 104 3.53 -11.59 52.23
C MET A 104 3.53 -11.54 53.76
N PRO A 105 2.98 -12.56 54.45
CA PRO A 105 3.06 -12.61 55.90
C PRO A 105 4.54 -12.65 56.31
N THR A 106 4.96 -11.69 57.12
CA THR A 106 6.28 -11.66 57.75
C THR A 106 6.39 -12.77 58.78
N PHE A 107 6.78 -13.98 58.36
CA PHE A 107 6.98 -15.14 59.23
C PHE A 107 8.33 -15.12 59.98
N PHE A 108 8.78 -14.01 60.56
CA PHE A 108 9.94 -14.06 61.48
C PHE A 108 9.88 -12.93 62.51
N GLU A 109 9.05 -13.08 63.54
CA GLU A 109 9.39 -12.53 64.86
C GLU A 109 10.38 -13.50 65.52
N LYS A 110 11.68 -13.23 65.37
CA LYS A 110 12.69 -13.88 66.18
C LYS A 110 12.63 -13.24 67.56
N LYS A 111 11.92 -13.90 68.49
CA LYS A 111 11.93 -13.58 69.92
C LYS A 111 13.37 -13.47 70.42
N GLY A 112 13.58 -12.51 71.34
CA GLY A 112 14.85 -12.26 72.02
C GLY A 112 15.28 -13.38 72.97
#